data_AF-A0A2U1RJ15-F1
#
_entry.id   AF-A0A2U1RJ15-F1
#
_cell.length_a   1.000
_cell.length_b   1.000
_cell.length_c   1.000
_cell.angle_alpha   90.00
_cell.angle_beta   90.00
_cell.angle_gamma   90.00
#
_symmetry.space_group_name_H-M   'P 1'
#
loop_
_entity.id
_entity.type
_entity.pdbx_description
1 polymer ?
#
loop_
_entity_poly.entity_id
_entity_poly.type
_entity_poly.pdbx_seq_one_letter_code
_entity_poly.pdbx_strand_id
1 'polypeptide(L)' 'MNVKAKPLSEITRHAIDLLSKDMGIVDTVRFLNQFTTGYGDYTEEREALFKDLTLDEILASLKKAPSHQNG' A
#
# COMPACT_ATOMS: atom_id res chain seq x y z
N MET A 1 3.20 -25.93 29.51
CA MET A 1 2.34 -24.85 28.96
C MET A 1 2.39 -24.92 27.45
N ASN A 2 1.26 -25.10 26.77
CA ASN A 2 1.22 -25.14 25.31
C ASN A 2 1.06 -23.71 24.79
N VAL A 3 2.17 -23.03 24.51
CA VAL A 3 2.13 -21.70 23.89
C VAL A 3 1.72 -21.91 22.43
N LYS A 4 0.44 -21.70 22.11
CA LYS A 4 0.01 -21.63 20.72
C LYS A 4 0.65 -20.40 20.10
N ALA A 5 1.76 -20.60 19.40
CA ALA A 5 2.41 -19.54 18.65
C ALA A 5 1.44 -18.97 17.61
N LYS A 6 1.40 -17.65 17.48
CA LYS A 6 0.64 -17.01 16.40
C LYS A 6 1.19 -17.50 15.05
N PRO A 7 0.33 -17.81 14.07
CA PRO A 7 0.77 -18.12 12.73
C PRO A 7 1.62 -16.97 12.17
N LEU A 8 2.69 -17.29 11.44
CA LEU A 8 3.55 -16.28 10.83
C LEU A 8 2.76 -15.32 9.93
N SER A 9 1.72 -15.80 9.24
CA SER A 9 0.83 -14.97 8.43
C SER A 9 0.09 -13.89 9.22
N GLU A 10 -0.31 -14.17 10.47
CA GLU A 10 -0.95 -13.19 11.36
C GLU A 10 0.05 -12.12 11.80
N ILE A 11 1.28 -12.52 12.10
CA ILE A 11 2.37 -11.62 12.48
C ILE A 11 2.73 -10.72 11.29
N THR A 12 2.88 -11.30 10.10
CA THR A 12 3.20 -10.55 8.88
C THR A 12 2.12 -9.53 8.53
N ARG A 13 0.83 -9.92 8.59
CA ARG A 13 -0.27 -9.00 8.31
C ARG A 13 -0.27 -7.81 9.28
N HIS A 14 -0.11 -8.09 10.58
CA HIS A 14 -0.06 -7.04 11.58
C HIS A 14 1.14 -6.10 11.39
N ALA A 15 2.30 -6.62 10.99
CA ALA A 15 3.46 -5.81 10.68
C ALA A 15 3.23 -4.90 9.46
N ILE A 16 2.61 -5.42 8.40
CA ILE A 16 2.27 -4.62 7.20
C ILE A 16 1.33 -3.48 7.57
N ASP A 17 0.31 -3.73 8.39
CA ASP A 17 -0.66 -2.70 8.82
C ASP A 17 0.02 -1.59 9.64
N LEU A 18 0.91 -1.96 10.57
CA LEU A 18 1.67 -1.01 11.39
C LEU A 18 2.61 -0.15 10.56
N LEU A 19 3.40 -0.77 9.68
CA LEU A 19 4.35 -0.08 8.81
C LEU A 19 3.60 0.85 7.84
N SER A 20 2.52 0.37 7.22
CA SER A 20 1.72 1.18 6.30
C SER A 20 1.14 2.42 6.97
N LYS A 21 0.77 2.32 8.25
CA LYS A 21 0.25 3.45 9.04
C LYS A 21 1.33 4.46 9.41
N ASP A 22 2.55 4.00 9.69
CA ASP A 22 3.62 4.85 10.23
C ASP A 22 4.45 5.53 9.14
N MET A 23 4.90 4.77 8.14
CA MET A 23 5.78 5.24 7.06
C MET A 23 5.08 5.33 5.70
N GLY A 24 3.81 4.92 5.61
CA GLY A 24 3.04 4.94 4.36
C GLY A 24 3.30 3.72 3.47
N ILE A 25 2.40 3.50 2.51
CA ILE A 25 2.37 2.29 1.68
C ILE A 25 3.62 2.17 0.79
N VAL A 26 4.07 3.28 0.18
CA VAL A 26 5.21 3.26 -0.76
C VAL A 26 6.49 2.80 -0.08
N ASP A 27 6.82 3.39 1.07
CA ASP A 27 8.05 3.03 1.78
C ASP A 27 7.92 1.66 2.46
N THR A 28 6.72 1.25 2.88
CA THR A 28 6.46 -0.09 3.43
C THR A 28 6.77 -1.18 2.40
N VAL A 29 6.30 -1.02 1.16
CA VAL A 29 6.59 -1.99 0.07
C VAL A 29 8.09 -2.04 -0.23
N ARG A 30 8.76 -0.89 -0.29
CA ARG A 30 10.23 -0.84 -0.48
C ARG A 30 10.98 -1.55 0.63
N PHE A 31 10.58 -1.36 1.88
CA PHE A 31 11.15 -2.04 3.04
C PHE A 31 10.97 -3.57 2.94
N LEU A 32 9.76 -4.05 2.65
CA LEU A 32 9.48 -5.48 2.53
C LEU A 32 10.28 -6.13 1.38
N ASN A 33 10.45 -5.42 0.27
CA ASN A 33 11.25 -5.86 -0.86
C ASN A 33 12.76 -5.98 -0.56
N GLN A 34 13.26 -5.44 0.56
CA GLN A 34 14.65 -5.66 0.99
C GLN A 34 14.87 -7.06 1.59
N PHE A 35 13.82 -7.65 2.17
CA PHE A 35 13.88 -8.92 2.90
C PHE A 35 13.19 -10.06 2.16
N THR A 36 12.48 -9.76 1.07
CA THR A 36 11.77 -10.73 0.24
C THR A 36 12.33 -10.66 -1.18
N THR A 37 12.44 -11.80 -1.85
CA THR A 37 12.87 -11.89 -3.26
C THR A 37 11.80 -11.39 -4.25
N GLY A 38 10.88 -10.54 -3.79
CA GLY A 38 9.62 -10.22 -4.46
C GLY A 38 8.59 -11.33 -4.28
N TYR A 39 7.38 -10.98 -3.85
CA TYR A 39 6.20 -11.83 -3.98
C TYR A 39 5.11 -11.02 -4.67
N GLY A 40 4.60 -11.53 -5.78
CA GLY A 40 3.66 -10.83 -6.65
C GLY A 40 4.37 -9.93 -7.67
N ASP A 41 3.79 -9.83 -8.86
CA ASP A 41 4.23 -8.86 -9.87
C ASP A 41 3.47 -7.55 -9.63
N TYR A 42 4.07 -6.65 -8.84
CA TYR A 42 3.52 -5.32 -8.60
C TYR A 42 3.26 -4.56 -9.92
N THR A 43 3.98 -4.87 -10.99
CA THR A 43 3.73 -4.28 -12.31
C THR A 43 2.37 -4.73 -12.82
N GLU A 44 2.06 -6.02 -12.78
CA GLU A 44 0.76 -6.57 -13.19
C GLU A 44 -0.38 -6.10 -12.26
N GLU A 45 -0.16 -6.09 -10.95
CA GLU A 45 -1.16 -5.64 -9.98
C GLU A 45 -1.46 -4.14 -10.13
N ARG A 46 -0.41 -3.32 -10.32
CA ARG A 46 -0.56 -1.88 -10.60
C ARG A 46 -1.25 -1.66 -11.93
N GLU A 47 -0.89 -2.43 -12.95
CA GLU A 47 -1.55 -2.33 -14.25
C GLU A 47 -3.03 -2.65 -14.12
N ALA A 48 -3.42 -3.72 -13.40
CA ALA A 48 -4.82 -4.05 -13.15
C ALA A 48 -5.58 -2.95 -12.37
N LEU A 49 -4.96 -2.33 -11.37
CA LEU A 49 -5.58 -1.26 -10.56
C LEU A 49 -5.77 0.06 -11.33
N PHE A 50 -4.88 0.37 -12.26
CA PHE A 50 -4.84 1.66 -12.97
C PHE A 50 -5.16 1.58 -14.46
N LYS A 51 -5.46 0.38 -14.99
CA LYS A 51 -5.73 0.13 -16.42
C LYS A 51 -6.80 1.05 -16.99
N ASP A 52 -7.82 1.32 -16.20
CA ASP A 52 -8.99 2.10 -16.61
C ASP A 52 -8.89 3.57 -16.17
N LEU A 53 -7.81 3.97 -15.47
CA LEU A 53 -7.64 5.32 -14.97
C LEU A 53 -6.88 6.17 -15.98
N THR A 54 -7.59 7.07 -16.66
CA THR A 54 -6.99 7.99 -17.62
C THR A 54 -6.31 9.17 -16.94
N LEU A 55 -5.30 9.74 -17.59
CA LEU A 55 -4.64 10.96 -17.11
C LEU A 55 -5.65 12.11 -16.93
N ASP A 56 -6.66 12.18 -17.80
CA ASP A 56 -7.72 13.19 -17.72
C ASP A 56 -8.60 13.02 -16.47
N GLU A 57 -8.91 11.79 -16.07
CA GLU A 57 -9.66 11.50 -14.84
C GLU A 57 -8.85 11.84 -13.59
N ILE A 58 -7.53 11.59 -13.60
CA ILE A 58 -6.63 12.01 -12.52
C ILE A 58 -6.61 13.54 -12.42
N LEU A 59 -6.44 14.24 -13.55
CA LEU A 59 -6.43 15.70 -13.59
C LEU A 59 -7.79 16.31 -13.17
N ALA A 60 -8.90 15.65 -13.53
CA ALA A 60 -10.23 16.05 -13.09
C ALA A 60 -10.41 15.87 -11.58
N SER A 61 -9.90 14.78 -10.99
CA SER A 61 -9.95 14.54 -9.55
C SER A 61 -9.17 15.59 -8.74
N LEU A 62 -8.00 16.01 -9.24
CA LEU A 62 -7.17 17.04 -8.60
C LEU A 62 -7.83 18.42 -8.66
N LYS A 63 -8.52 18.75 -9.76
CA LYS A 63 -9.28 20.01 -9.91
C LYS A 63 -10.56 20.02 -9.07
N LYS A 64 -11.09 18.85 -8.71
CA LYS A 64 -12.33 18.70 -7.94
C LYS A 64 -12.10 18.65 -6.44
N ALA A 65 -10.85 18.52 -5.99
CA ALA A 65 -10.51 18.75 -4.59
C ALA A 65 -10.75 20.23 -4.26
N PRO A 66 -11.73 20.57 -3.41
CA PRO A 66 -11.91 21.95 -2.99
C PRO A 66 -10.65 22.36 -2.26
N SER A 67 -10.09 23.50 -2.68
CA SER A 67 -9.07 24.20 -1.92
C SER A 67 -9.59 24.33 -0.48
N HIS A 68 -8.94 23.65 0.46
CA HIS A 68 -9.04 23.99 1.87
C HIS A 68 -8.46 25.39 2.03
N GLN A 69 -9.28 26.41 1.75
CA GLN A 69 -9.09 27.77 2.22
C GLN A 69 -9.61 27.80 3.65
N ASN A 70 -8.72 27.53 4.60
CA ASN A 70 -8.92 27.99 5.97
C ASN A 70 -8.37 29.41 6.05
N GLY A 71 -9.26 30.36 6.31
CA GLY A 71 -8.93 31.68 6.80
C GLY A 71 -8.57 31.68 8.28
#